data_AF-A0A528E593-F1
#
_entry.id   AF-A0A528E593-F1
#
_cell.length_a   1.000
_cell.length_b   1.000
_cell.length_c   1.000
_cell.angle_alpha   90.00
_cell.angle_beta   90.00
_cell.angle_gamma   90.00
#
_symmetry.space_group_name_H-M   'P 1'
#
loop_
_entity.id
_entity.type
_entity.pdbx_description
1 polymer ?
#
loop_
_entity_poly.entity_id
_entity_poly.type
_entity_poly.pdbx_seq_one_letter_code
_entity_poly.pdbx_strand_id
1 'polypeptide(L)'
;MKRAEIEEQNSYLLRLQHDFRRAADIVTDALMTFEEVEAIAVIGSVAKPLWKEVPRFREFRRAGIEVWHECKDVDLAVWISSQLRLGALRRARDSALRRAYESGKGPSTANHQVEIFLIEPETDRYLGRLCNFNACPKGKPECRVPGCGAVPFNKCVDGFVPHVDLLASASHAMLYQRGAGRLRSALDLPVTDDASGFRRD
;
A
#
# COMPACT_ATOMS: atom_id res chain seq x y z
N MET A 1 -21.19 -4.07 24.31
CA MET A 1 -20.58 -3.05 23.45
C MET A 1 -21.69 -2.23 22.84
N LYS A 2 -21.59 -0.90 22.86
CA LYS A 2 -22.64 -0.01 22.39
C LYS A 2 -22.60 0.08 20.86
N ARG A 3 -23.76 0.17 20.22
CA ARG A 3 -23.88 0.35 18.76
C ARG A 3 -23.04 1.53 18.24
N ALA A 4 -22.99 2.62 18.99
CA ALA A 4 -22.18 3.79 18.66
C ALA A 4 -20.67 3.50 18.56
N GLU A 5 -20.12 2.60 19.42
CA GLU A 5 -18.70 2.22 19.39
C GLU A 5 -18.36 1.44 18.10
N ILE A 6 -19.30 0.62 17.63
CA ILE A 6 -19.17 -0.16 16.38
C ILE A 6 -19.24 0.78 15.16
N GLU A 7 -20.15 1.74 15.18
CA GLU A 7 -20.32 2.74 14.12
C GLU A 7 -19.11 3.68 14.04
N GLU A 8 -18.57 4.10 15.19
CA GLU A 8 -17.34 4.88 15.27
C GLU A 8 -16.14 4.12 14.71
N GLN A 9 -15.97 2.84 15.11
CA GLN A 9 -14.90 1.99 14.60
C GLN A 9 -15.02 1.80 13.08
N ASN A 10 -16.22 1.52 12.57
CA ASN A 10 -16.43 1.38 11.13
C ASN A 10 -16.13 2.68 10.37
N SER A 11 -16.55 3.83 10.91
CA SER A 11 -16.27 5.13 10.32
C SER A 11 -14.78 5.44 10.31
N TYR A 12 -14.05 5.07 11.36
CA TYR A 12 -12.60 5.19 11.42
C TYR A 12 -11.92 4.35 10.33
N LEU A 13 -12.32 3.09 10.15
CA LEU A 13 -11.70 2.18 9.18
C LEU A 13 -11.95 2.60 7.72
N LEU A 14 -13.14 3.13 7.42
CA LEU A 14 -13.43 3.74 6.12
C LEU A 14 -12.55 4.97 5.86
N ARG A 15 -12.41 5.86 6.85
CA ARG A 15 -11.50 7.03 6.74
C ARG A 15 -10.05 6.60 6.57
N LEU A 16 -9.61 5.55 7.29
CA LEU A 16 -8.25 5.04 7.18
C LEU A 16 -7.95 4.51 5.77
N GLN A 17 -8.86 3.74 5.17
CA GLN A 17 -8.69 3.29 3.78
C GLN A 17 -8.66 4.48 2.81
N HIS A 18 -9.56 5.45 2.99
CA HIS A 18 -9.57 6.66 2.17
C HIS A 18 -8.23 7.41 2.23
N ASP A 19 -7.70 7.60 3.44
CA ASP A 19 -6.41 8.26 3.66
C ASP A 19 -5.26 7.48 3.01
N PHE A 20 -5.27 6.16 3.10
CA PHE A 20 -4.31 5.30 2.42
C PHE A 20 -4.39 5.36 0.90
N ARG A 21 -5.59 5.40 0.32
CA ARG A 21 -5.76 5.63 -1.13
C ARG A 21 -5.21 7.00 -1.54
N ARG A 22 -5.46 8.04 -0.75
CA ARG A 22 -4.88 9.37 -1.00
C ARG A 22 -3.35 9.37 -0.90
N ALA A 23 -2.78 8.64 0.05
CA ALA A 23 -1.32 8.45 0.15
C ALA A 23 -0.75 7.73 -1.08
N ALA A 24 -1.45 6.71 -1.60
CA ALA A 24 -1.07 6.02 -2.82
C ALA A 24 -0.98 6.99 -4.02
N ASP A 25 -1.94 7.91 -4.15
CA ASP A 25 -1.92 8.93 -5.21
C ASP A 25 -0.72 9.86 -5.11
N ILE A 26 -0.48 10.40 -3.91
CA ILE A 26 0.63 11.31 -3.63
C ILE A 26 1.98 10.65 -3.96
N VAL A 27 2.14 9.38 -3.59
CA VAL A 27 3.37 8.62 -3.86
C VAL A 27 3.48 8.31 -5.35
N THR A 28 2.39 7.93 -6.01
CA THR A 28 2.37 7.67 -7.45
C THR A 28 2.79 8.91 -8.24
N ASP A 29 2.25 10.09 -7.90
CA ASP A 29 2.62 11.35 -8.57
C ASP A 29 4.12 11.69 -8.41
N ALA A 30 4.70 11.34 -7.26
CA ALA A 30 6.13 11.53 -7.04
C ALA A 30 6.99 10.54 -7.85
N LEU A 31 6.57 9.27 -7.91
CA LEU A 31 7.33 8.21 -8.54
C LEU A 31 7.21 8.18 -10.07
N MET A 32 6.09 8.61 -10.65
CA MET A 32 5.89 8.61 -12.10
C MET A 32 6.83 9.56 -12.87
N THR A 33 7.55 10.44 -12.15
CA THR A 33 8.56 11.34 -12.74
C THR A 33 9.89 10.65 -13.05
N PHE A 34 10.10 9.45 -12.53
CA PHE A 34 11.31 8.65 -12.73
C PHE A 34 11.24 7.87 -14.04
N GLU A 35 12.30 7.88 -14.84
CA GLU A 35 12.32 7.24 -16.17
C GLU A 35 12.34 5.71 -16.13
N GLU A 36 12.74 5.13 -14.99
CA GLU A 36 12.79 3.68 -14.79
C GLU A 36 11.45 3.11 -14.31
N VAL A 37 10.47 3.94 -13.94
CA VAL A 37 9.17 3.50 -13.43
C VAL A 37 8.23 3.24 -14.59
N GLU A 38 7.93 1.99 -14.91
CA GLU A 38 7.10 1.61 -16.06
C GLU A 38 5.61 1.62 -15.74
N ALA A 39 5.23 1.21 -14.53
CA ALA A 39 3.85 1.18 -14.10
C ALA A 39 3.75 1.19 -12.57
N ILE A 40 2.62 1.66 -12.04
CA ILE A 40 2.32 1.67 -10.61
C ILE A 40 0.88 1.23 -10.40
N ALA A 41 0.67 0.22 -9.56
CA ALA A 41 -0.65 -0.21 -9.11
C ALA A 41 -0.74 -0.24 -7.58
N VAL A 42 -1.94 0.02 -7.05
CA VAL A 42 -2.25 -0.32 -5.65
C VAL A 42 -2.57 -1.81 -5.59
N ILE A 43 -1.99 -2.51 -4.62
CA ILE A 43 -2.29 -3.91 -4.34
C ILE A 43 -2.72 -4.06 -2.87
N GLY A 44 -2.88 -5.30 -2.40
CA GLY A 44 -3.24 -5.56 -1.01
C GLY A 44 -4.68 -5.13 -0.66
N SER A 45 -4.94 -4.89 0.62
CA SER A 45 -6.30 -4.59 1.11
C SER A 45 -6.82 -3.22 0.67
N VAL A 46 -5.93 -2.23 0.48
CA VAL A 46 -6.30 -0.86 0.07
C VAL A 46 -6.92 -0.82 -1.33
N ALA A 47 -6.53 -1.75 -2.21
CA ALA A 47 -7.04 -1.86 -3.57
C ALA A 47 -8.47 -2.41 -3.67
N LYS A 48 -8.97 -3.06 -2.61
CA LYS A 48 -10.27 -3.76 -2.60
C LYS A 48 -11.35 -2.92 -1.89
N PRO A 49 -12.64 -3.12 -2.17
CA PRO A 49 -13.69 -2.74 -1.23
C PRO A 49 -13.42 -3.37 0.14
N LEU A 50 -13.75 -2.66 1.23
CA LEU A 50 -13.64 -3.28 2.55
C LEU A 50 -14.66 -4.42 2.69
N TRP A 51 -14.33 -5.45 3.44
CA TRP A 51 -15.28 -6.50 3.82
C TRP A 51 -15.45 -6.50 5.33
N LYS A 52 -16.57 -7.05 5.80
CA LYS A 52 -16.80 -7.23 7.23
C LYS A 52 -16.01 -8.45 7.73
N GLU A 53 -15.35 -8.30 8.86
CA GLU A 53 -14.67 -9.39 9.55
C GLU A 53 -14.73 -9.20 11.06
N VAL A 54 -14.63 -10.30 11.81
CA VAL A 54 -14.40 -10.24 13.25
C VAL A 54 -12.94 -9.85 13.46
N PRO A 55 -12.65 -8.64 13.97
CA PRO A 55 -11.30 -8.10 13.95
C PRO A 55 -10.44 -8.79 15.01
N ARG A 56 -9.12 -8.55 14.95
CA ARG A 56 -8.20 -9.17 15.92
C ARG A 56 -8.29 -8.58 17.32
N PHE A 57 -8.91 -7.41 17.47
CA PHE A 57 -9.07 -6.72 18.76
C PHE A 57 -9.92 -7.53 19.73
N ARG A 58 -9.43 -7.68 20.96
CA ARG A 58 -10.00 -8.58 21.97
C ARG A 58 -11.46 -8.27 22.30
N GLU A 59 -11.85 -7.01 22.29
CA GLU A 59 -13.20 -6.55 22.65
C GLU A 59 -14.27 -6.97 21.62
N PHE A 60 -14.01 -6.74 20.33
CA PHE A 60 -14.89 -7.13 19.23
C PHE A 60 -14.87 -8.64 18.98
N ARG A 61 -13.69 -9.26 19.07
CA ARG A 61 -13.54 -10.71 18.91
C ARG A 61 -14.35 -11.49 19.93
N ARG A 62 -14.31 -11.09 21.20
CA ARG A 62 -15.08 -11.76 22.28
C ARG A 62 -16.59 -11.66 22.08
N ALA A 63 -17.04 -10.59 21.45
CA ALA A 63 -18.45 -10.35 21.19
C ALA A 63 -18.91 -10.89 19.83
N GLY A 64 -18.01 -11.45 19.01
CA GLY A 64 -18.33 -11.89 17.64
C GLY A 64 -18.81 -10.76 16.73
N ILE A 65 -18.40 -9.52 17.01
CA ILE A 65 -18.89 -8.34 16.28
C ILE A 65 -18.00 -8.12 15.06
N GLU A 66 -18.65 -8.02 13.91
CA GLU A 66 -17.99 -7.70 12.66
C GLU A 66 -17.85 -6.19 12.49
N VAL A 67 -16.63 -5.77 12.11
CA VAL A 67 -16.33 -4.40 11.67
C VAL A 67 -15.68 -4.49 10.29
N TRP A 68 -15.49 -3.36 9.63
CA TRP A 68 -14.74 -3.34 8.38
C TRP A 68 -13.32 -3.89 8.57
N HIS A 69 -12.75 -4.47 7.52
CA HIS A 69 -11.36 -4.91 7.54
C HIS A 69 -10.42 -3.72 7.80
N GLU A 70 -9.40 -3.95 8.62
CA GLU A 70 -8.37 -2.95 8.92
C GLU A 70 -7.24 -3.03 7.88
N CYS A 71 -7.19 -2.05 6.98
CA CYS A 71 -5.98 -1.79 6.22
C CYS A 71 -4.88 -1.31 7.17
N LYS A 72 -3.68 -1.89 7.10
CA LYS A 72 -2.54 -1.52 7.97
C LYS A 72 -1.54 -0.61 7.28
N ASP A 73 -1.40 -0.82 5.98
CA ASP A 73 -0.44 -0.19 5.09
C ASP A 73 -1.04 -0.08 3.69
N VAL A 74 -0.36 0.71 2.86
CA VAL A 74 -0.54 0.83 1.43
C VAL A 74 0.53 -0.01 0.77
N ASP A 75 0.13 -1.03 0.02
CA ASP A 75 1.02 -1.78 -0.84
C ASP A 75 0.95 -1.23 -2.26
N LEU A 76 2.10 -0.85 -2.82
CA LEU A 76 2.24 -0.46 -4.22
C LEU A 76 3.09 -1.50 -4.95
N ALA A 77 2.57 -2.02 -6.06
CA ALA A 77 3.39 -2.68 -7.06
C ALA A 77 3.97 -1.63 -8.00
N VAL A 78 5.30 -1.59 -8.13
CA VAL A 78 6.01 -0.67 -9.02
C VAL A 78 6.84 -1.51 -9.98
N TRP A 79 6.44 -1.51 -11.25
CA TRP A 79 7.23 -2.10 -12.32
C TRP A 79 8.39 -1.17 -12.66
N ILE A 80 9.60 -1.69 -12.58
CA ILE A 80 10.80 -0.87 -12.66
C ILE A 80 11.85 -1.49 -13.60
N SER A 81 12.25 -0.76 -14.63
CA SER A 81 13.24 -1.21 -15.63
C SER A 81 14.68 -1.12 -15.13
N SER A 82 14.94 -0.35 -14.05
CA SER A 82 16.27 -0.23 -13.44
C SER A 82 16.20 0.05 -11.94
N GLN A 83 17.05 -0.61 -11.15
CA GLN A 83 17.09 -0.42 -9.69
C GLN A 83 18.22 0.54 -9.22
N LEU A 84 18.85 1.28 -10.13
CA LEU A 84 20.00 2.12 -9.79
C LEU A 84 19.66 3.31 -8.89
N ARG A 85 18.43 3.84 -8.95
CA ARG A 85 18.02 5.03 -8.18
C ARG A 85 16.98 4.74 -7.09
N LEU A 86 16.89 3.52 -6.57
CA LEU A 86 15.94 3.18 -5.49
C LEU A 86 16.05 4.13 -4.28
N GLY A 87 17.25 4.59 -3.93
CA GLY A 87 17.43 5.60 -2.88
C GLY A 87 16.78 6.96 -3.18
N ALA A 88 16.70 7.35 -4.45
CA ALA A 88 16.00 8.55 -4.90
C ALA A 88 14.48 8.35 -4.90
N LEU A 89 13.98 7.21 -5.38
CA LEU A 89 12.55 6.85 -5.29
C LEU A 89 12.08 6.88 -3.83
N ARG A 90 12.86 6.30 -2.91
CA ARG A 90 12.58 6.32 -1.46
C ARG A 90 12.45 7.75 -0.92
N ARG A 91 13.40 8.63 -1.27
CA ARG A 91 13.35 10.04 -0.85
C ARG A 91 12.16 10.78 -1.46
N ALA A 92 11.80 10.48 -2.70
CA ALA A 92 10.66 11.07 -3.38
C ALA A 92 9.35 10.71 -2.66
N ARG A 93 9.12 9.44 -2.34
CA ARG A 93 8.00 8.98 -1.52
C ARG A 93 7.94 9.72 -0.18
N ASP A 94 9.02 9.66 0.60
CA ASP A 94 9.07 10.25 1.94
C ASP A 94 8.77 11.75 1.91
N SER A 95 9.38 12.45 0.95
CA SER A 95 9.24 13.90 0.81
C SER A 95 7.85 14.29 0.28
N ALA A 96 7.25 13.49 -0.59
CA ALA A 96 5.90 13.73 -1.10
C ALA A 96 4.86 13.61 0.02
N LEU A 97 4.91 12.53 0.81
CA LEU A 97 4.03 12.34 1.97
C LEU A 97 4.19 13.47 2.99
N ARG A 98 5.44 13.79 3.35
CA ARG A 98 5.73 14.87 4.29
C ARG A 98 5.18 16.22 3.82
N ARG A 99 5.46 16.63 2.58
CA ARG A 99 4.96 17.91 2.03
C ARG A 99 3.44 17.95 1.96
N ALA A 100 2.80 16.84 1.60
CA ALA A 100 1.35 16.77 1.53
C ALA A 100 0.73 16.95 2.93
N TYR A 101 1.30 16.30 3.96
CA TYR A 101 0.87 16.47 5.34
C TYR A 101 1.10 17.90 5.87
N GLU A 102 2.32 18.44 5.70
CA GLU A 102 2.69 19.79 6.17
C GLU A 102 1.86 20.90 5.50
N SER A 103 1.38 20.67 4.27
CA SER A 103 0.50 21.62 3.57
C SER A 103 -1.00 21.43 3.86
N GLY A 104 -1.38 20.47 4.70
CA GLY A 104 -2.78 20.12 5.00
C GLY A 104 -3.52 19.47 3.83
N LYS A 105 -2.81 19.07 2.76
CA LYS A 105 -3.37 18.48 1.54
C LYS A 105 -3.22 16.95 1.47
N GLY A 106 -2.62 16.34 2.48
CA GLY A 106 -2.39 14.89 2.55
C GLY A 106 -2.68 14.32 3.93
N PRO A 107 -2.84 12.99 4.01
CA PRO A 107 -3.06 12.29 5.26
C PRO A 107 -1.79 12.27 6.12
N SER A 108 -1.92 11.89 7.40
CA SER A 108 -0.80 11.66 8.33
C SER A 108 -0.09 10.31 8.13
N THR A 109 -0.24 9.68 6.95
CA THR A 109 0.36 8.38 6.62
C THR A 109 1.87 8.42 6.75
N ALA A 110 2.42 7.56 7.60
CA ALA A 110 3.86 7.46 7.78
C ALA A 110 4.51 6.73 6.59
N ASN A 111 5.77 7.05 6.30
CA ASN A 111 6.49 6.46 5.18
C ASN A 111 6.64 4.93 5.24
N HIS A 112 6.68 4.34 6.44
CA HIS A 112 6.74 2.90 6.65
C HIS A 112 5.37 2.20 6.52
N GLN A 113 4.29 2.96 6.38
CA GLN A 113 2.97 2.44 6.03
C GLN A 113 2.76 2.43 4.51
N VAL A 114 3.76 2.79 3.71
CA VAL A 114 3.73 2.68 2.25
C VAL A 114 4.84 1.74 1.81
N GLU A 115 4.47 0.49 1.63
CA GLU A 115 5.34 -0.58 1.15
C GLU A 115 5.34 -0.58 -0.38
N ILE A 116 6.53 -0.58 -0.98
CA ILE A 116 6.68 -0.62 -2.44
C ILE A 116 7.35 -1.94 -2.82
N PHE A 117 6.61 -2.76 -3.54
CA PHE A 117 7.06 -3.99 -4.16
C PHE A 117 7.66 -3.66 -5.52
N LEU A 118 8.91 -4.07 -5.72
CA LEU A 118 9.62 -3.87 -6.97
C LEU A 118 9.35 -5.07 -7.87
N ILE A 119 8.80 -4.82 -9.05
CA ILE A 119 8.40 -5.84 -10.01
C ILE A 119 9.18 -5.65 -11.31
N GLU A 120 9.63 -6.74 -11.91
CA GLU A 120 10.24 -6.74 -13.22
C GLU A 120 9.17 -6.52 -14.30
N PRO A 121 9.34 -5.54 -15.20
CA PRO A 121 8.48 -5.38 -16.37
C PRO A 121 8.35 -6.67 -17.17
N GLU A 122 7.18 -6.89 -17.79
CA GLU A 122 6.87 -8.00 -18.71
C GLU A 122 6.75 -9.39 -18.06
N THR A 123 7.56 -9.69 -17.05
CA THR A 123 7.61 -11.02 -16.41
C THR A 123 6.85 -11.10 -15.09
N ASP A 124 6.47 -9.94 -14.53
CA ASP A 124 5.88 -9.81 -13.20
C ASP A 124 6.73 -10.42 -12.07
N ARG A 125 8.02 -10.64 -12.33
CA ARG A 125 8.92 -11.25 -11.36
C ARG A 125 9.16 -10.27 -10.22
N TYR A 126 8.94 -10.73 -8.99
CA TYR A 126 9.26 -9.97 -7.80
C TYR A 126 10.78 -9.79 -7.64
N LEU A 127 11.22 -8.53 -7.56
CA LEU A 127 12.62 -8.14 -7.43
C LEU A 127 13.02 -7.84 -5.98
N GLY A 128 12.06 -7.60 -5.09
CA GLY A 128 12.27 -7.21 -3.70
C GLY A 128 11.37 -6.05 -3.27
N ARG A 129 11.72 -5.38 -2.16
CA ARG A 129 10.96 -4.21 -1.67
C ARG A 129 11.85 -2.98 -1.55
N LEU A 130 11.28 -1.81 -1.83
CA LEU A 130 11.96 -0.56 -1.54
C LEU A 130 12.16 -0.40 -0.02
N CYS A 131 13.41 -0.23 0.41
CA CYS A 131 13.72 -0.14 1.82
C CYS A 131 13.22 1.16 2.45
N ASN A 132 12.58 1.08 3.63
CA ASN A 132 12.14 2.25 4.39
C ASN A 132 13.26 2.97 5.15
N PHE A 133 14.40 2.30 5.37
CA PHE A 133 15.54 2.90 6.07
C PHE A 133 16.28 3.91 5.19
N ASN A 134 16.99 4.83 5.85
CA ASN A 134 17.83 5.81 5.15
C ASN A 134 19.17 5.24 4.65
N ALA A 135 19.46 3.97 4.92
CA ALA A 135 20.56 3.20 4.35
C ALA A 135 20.12 1.73 4.25
N CYS A 136 20.61 1.00 3.25
CA CYS A 136 20.31 -0.41 3.07
C CYS A 136 21.58 -1.14 2.62
N PRO A 137 22.09 -2.09 3.41
CA PRO A 137 21.58 -2.51 4.73
C PRO A 137 21.79 -1.43 5.82
N LYS A 138 20.90 -1.37 6.82
CA LYS A 138 21.00 -0.43 7.97
C LYS A 138 21.73 -1.02 9.19
N GLY A 139 22.13 -2.29 9.12
CA GLY A 139 22.66 -3.04 10.27
C GLY A 139 21.60 -3.49 11.29
N LYS A 140 20.31 -3.33 10.96
CA LYS A 140 19.20 -3.82 11.78
C LYS A 140 18.98 -5.32 11.58
N PRO A 141 18.37 -6.05 12.53
CA PRO A 141 18.12 -7.49 12.39
C PRO A 141 17.42 -7.87 11.08
N GLU A 142 16.48 -7.05 10.62
CA GLU A 142 15.73 -7.24 9.38
C GLU A 142 16.59 -7.10 8.11
N CYS A 143 17.80 -6.54 8.22
CA CYS A 143 18.76 -6.43 7.11
C CYS A 143 19.74 -7.61 7.04
N ARG A 144 19.67 -8.58 7.97
CA ARG A 144 20.59 -9.73 8.00
C ARG A 144 20.22 -10.82 7.00
N VAL A 145 19.11 -10.66 6.28
CA VAL A 145 18.68 -11.56 5.22
C VAL A 145 19.74 -11.60 4.12
N PRO A 146 20.22 -12.79 3.70
CA PRO A 146 21.19 -12.90 2.61
C PRO A 146 20.73 -12.13 1.37
N GLY A 147 21.63 -11.34 0.78
CA GLY A 147 21.33 -10.52 -0.41
C GLY A 147 20.62 -9.19 -0.14
N CYS A 148 20.17 -8.92 1.10
CA CYS A 148 19.54 -7.64 1.43
C CYS A 148 20.51 -6.47 1.19
N GLY A 149 20.10 -5.52 0.35
CA GLY A 149 20.94 -4.37 -0.01
C GLY A 149 22.07 -4.70 -0.99
N ALA A 150 22.11 -5.91 -1.57
CA ALA A 150 23.03 -6.22 -2.68
C ALA A 150 22.83 -5.23 -3.85
N VAL A 151 21.57 -4.86 -4.10
CA VAL A 151 21.22 -3.62 -4.80
C VAL A 151 20.87 -2.56 -3.73
N PRO A 152 21.51 -1.37 -3.73
CA PRO A 152 21.23 -0.35 -2.73
C PRO A 152 19.75 0.01 -2.65
N PHE A 153 19.21 -0.01 -1.43
CA PHE A 153 17.77 0.21 -1.12
C PHE A 153 16.79 -0.84 -1.63
N ASN A 154 17.25 -1.95 -2.20
CA ASN A 154 16.43 -3.15 -2.36
C ASN A 154 16.55 -4.03 -1.10
N LYS A 155 15.45 -4.11 -0.34
CA LYS A 155 15.33 -4.94 0.85
C LYS A 155 14.82 -6.33 0.47
N CYS A 156 15.52 -7.35 0.96
CA CYS A 156 15.00 -8.71 1.04
C CYS A 156 14.20 -8.88 2.33
N VAL A 157 13.05 -9.54 2.26
CA VAL A 157 12.22 -9.85 3.44
C VAL A 157 12.35 -11.34 3.70
N ASP A 158 12.74 -11.69 4.92
CA ASP A 158 12.98 -13.08 5.31
C ASP A 158 11.71 -13.93 5.15
N GLY A 159 11.86 -15.10 4.53
CA GLY A 159 10.75 -16.03 4.27
C GLY A 159 9.62 -15.49 3.37
N PHE A 160 9.73 -14.29 2.82
CA PHE A 160 8.68 -13.74 1.98
C PHE A 160 8.69 -14.38 0.59
N VAL A 161 7.59 -15.06 0.27
CA VAL A 161 7.30 -15.56 -1.06
C VAL A 161 6.03 -14.84 -1.55
N PRO A 162 6.08 -14.14 -2.69
CA PRO A 162 4.89 -13.57 -3.30
C PRO A 162 3.80 -14.63 -3.46
N HIS A 163 2.61 -14.36 -2.95
CA HIS A 163 1.46 -15.18 -3.30
C HIS A 163 1.16 -15.03 -4.79
N VAL A 164 0.60 -16.09 -5.39
CA VAL A 164 0.28 -16.13 -6.84
C VAL A 164 -0.68 -15.01 -7.26
N ASP A 165 -1.46 -14.48 -6.32
CA ASP A 165 -2.44 -13.42 -6.51
C ASP A 165 -1.96 -12.04 -6.02
N LEU A 166 -0.68 -11.88 -5.67
CA LEU A 166 -0.11 -10.60 -5.19
C LEU A 166 -0.48 -9.44 -6.11
N LEU A 167 -0.43 -9.67 -7.43
CA LEU A 167 -0.69 -8.68 -8.47
C LEU A 167 -2.10 -8.75 -9.03
N ALA A 168 -3.00 -9.58 -8.47
CA ALA A 168 -4.36 -9.75 -9.00
C ALA A 168 -5.12 -8.41 -9.09
N SER A 169 -4.90 -7.52 -8.12
CA SER A 169 -5.50 -6.19 -8.10
C SER A 169 -4.96 -5.25 -9.18
N ALA A 170 -3.76 -5.48 -9.73
CA ALA A 170 -3.16 -4.59 -10.72
C ALA A 170 -4.01 -4.43 -11.98
N SER A 171 -4.79 -5.46 -12.34
CA SER A 171 -5.73 -5.44 -13.46
C SER A 171 -6.78 -4.32 -13.40
N HIS A 172 -7.17 -3.88 -12.20
CA HIS A 172 -8.20 -2.85 -11.98
C HIS A 172 -7.73 -1.67 -11.12
N ALA A 173 -6.57 -1.80 -10.45
CA ALA A 173 -6.01 -0.80 -9.55
C ALA A 173 -4.69 -0.20 -10.07
N MET A 174 -4.42 -0.29 -11.37
CA MET A 174 -3.33 0.42 -12.02
C MET A 174 -3.58 1.94 -11.97
N LEU A 175 -2.64 2.69 -11.41
CA LEU A 175 -2.72 4.14 -11.25
C LEU A 175 -1.95 4.90 -12.33
N TYR A 176 -0.85 4.32 -12.81
CA TYR A 176 0.05 4.92 -13.78
C TYR A 176 0.66 3.87 -14.69
N GLN A 177 0.84 4.21 -15.97
CA GLN A 177 1.62 3.43 -16.92
C GLN A 177 2.41 4.39 -17.84
N ARG A 178 3.70 4.11 -18.05
CA ARG A 178 4.55 4.88 -18.96
C ARG A 178 3.95 4.91 -20.37
N GLY A 179 4.01 6.07 -21.01
CA GLY A 179 3.41 6.30 -22.33
C GLY A 179 1.91 6.61 -22.28
N ALA A 180 1.16 6.04 -21.34
CA ALA A 180 -0.26 6.38 -21.12
C ALA A 180 -0.45 7.49 -20.07
N GLY A 181 0.51 7.67 -19.16
CA GLY A 181 0.44 8.64 -18.08
C GLY A 181 -0.38 8.14 -16.89
N ARG A 182 -0.99 9.09 -16.17
CA ARG A 182 -1.87 8.79 -15.03
C ARG A 182 -3.18 8.19 -15.54
N LEU A 183 -3.51 6.98 -15.08
CA LEU A 183 -4.70 6.24 -15.51
C LEU A 183 -5.93 6.51 -14.63
N ARG A 184 -5.74 6.67 -13.32
CA ARG A 184 -6.80 6.97 -12.33
C ARG A 184 -6.24 7.40 -10.98
N SER A 185 -7.12 7.92 -10.13
CA SER A 185 -6.87 8.05 -8.69
C SER A 185 -7.18 6.73 -7.98
N ALA A 186 -6.45 6.42 -6.91
CA ALA A 186 -6.77 5.33 -6.01
C ALA A 186 -8.09 5.57 -5.26
N LEU A 187 -8.55 6.83 -5.16
CA LEU A 187 -9.86 7.17 -4.60
C LEU A 187 -11.02 6.69 -5.50
N ASP A 188 -10.76 6.51 -6.80
CA ASP A 188 -11.75 6.01 -7.76
C ASP A 188 -11.88 4.47 -7.72
N LEU A 189 -11.07 3.78 -6.91
CA LEU A 189 -11.16 2.33 -6.76
C LEU A 189 -12.48 1.93 -6.11
N PRO A 190 -13.01 0.73 -6.44
CA PRO A 190 -14.27 0.25 -5.89
C PRO A 190 -14.36 0.46 -4.38
N VAL A 191 -15.36 1.24 -3.99
CA VAL A 191 -15.76 1.44 -2.60
C VAL A 191 -16.78 0.37 -2.24
N THR A 192 -16.95 0.12 -0.95
CA THR A 192 -18.03 -0.73 -0.47
C THR A 192 -19.38 -0.12 -0.81
N ASP A 193 -20.25 -0.87 -1.50
CA ASP A 193 -21.66 -0.52 -1.60
C ASP A 193 -22.29 -0.68 -0.21
N ASP A 194 -22.89 0.39 0.31
CA ASP A 194 -23.66 0.37 1.56
C ASP A 194 -25.00 -0.43 1.45
N ALA A 195 -25.15 -1.32 0.46
CA ALA A 195 -26.43 -1.94 0.10
C ALA A 195 -26.38 -3.48 0.00
N SER A 196 -26.48 -4.15 1.15
CA SER A 196 -27.33 -5.33 1.43
C SER A 196 -26.76 -6.02 2.67
N GLY A 197 -27.43 -6.02 3.82
CA GLY A 197 -28.81 -6.44 3.99
C GLY A 197 -28.76 -7.68 4.86
N PHE A 198 -29.17 -7.53 6.12
CA PHE A 198 -29.62 -8.61 6.99
C PHE A 198 -30.46 -9.59 6.15
N ARG A 199 -29.90 -10.72 5.71
CA ARG A 199 -30.69 -11.92 5.44
C ARG A 199 -30.72 -12.70 6.75
N ARG A 200 -31.83 -12.53 7.48
CA ARG A 200 -32.31 -13.56 8.39
C ARG A 200 -32.95 -14.62 7.50
N ASP A 201 -32.36 -15.81 7.50
CA ASP A 201 -33.15 -17.02 7.44
C ASP A 201 -33.94 -17.16 8.76
#